data_AF-A0A392QPL6-F1
#
_entry.id   AF-A0A392QPL6-F1
#
_cell.length_a   1.000
_cell.length_b   1.000
_cell.length_c   1.000
_cell.angle_alpha   90.00
_cell.angle_beta   90.00
_cell.angle_gamma   90.00
#
_symmetry.space_group_name_H-M   'P 1'
#
loop_
_entity.id
_entity.type
_entity.pdbx_description
1 polymer ?
#
loop_
_entity_poly.entity_id
_entity_poly.type
_entity_poly.pdbx_seq_one_letter_code
_entity_poly.pdbx_strand_id
1 'polypeptide(L)'
;MAMAVAQRDNSIERHIDSSGKYVRYTAEQIEALEKVYVECPKPSSLRRQQLIRENPVLSNIEPKQIKVWFQNRRCREKQRKESSELQTLNRRLAAMNKLLTEENDRLQKQVSQLVNENGFMRQQINT
;
A
#
# COMPACT_ATOMS: atom_id res chain seq x y z
N MET A 1 -17.13 -3.32 17.69
CA MET A 1 -16.37 -4.52 17.26
C MET A 1 -15.46 -4.11 16.12
N ALA A 2 -14.16 -3.97 16.37
CA ALA A 2 -13.18 -3.62 15.35
C ALA A 2 -12.70 -4.91 14.65
N MET A 3 -12.92 -5.03 13.34
CA MET A 3 -12.31 -6.09 12.55
C MET A 3 -10.82 -5.78 12.38
N ALA A 4 -9.97 -6.54 13.06
CA ALA A 4 -8.54 -6.60 12.76
C ALA A 4 -8.37 -7.31 11.41
N VAL A 5 -8.16 -6.54 10.34
CA VAL A 5 -7.73 -7.09 9.06
C VAL A 5 -6.25 -7.45 9.21
N ALA A 6 -6.00 -8.70 9.59
CA ALA A 6 -4.67 -9.29 9.51
C ALA A 6 -4.21 -9.27 8.04
N GLN A 7 -3.31 -8.35 7.72
CA GLN A 7 -2.60 -8.34 6.45
C GLN A 7 -1.65 -9.53 6.41
N ARG A 8 -2.17 -10.69 5.98
CA ARG A 8 -1.33 -11.79 5.50
C ARG A 8 -0.77 -11.37 4.13
N ASP A 9 0.41 -10.76 4.14
CA ASP A 9 1.19 -10.59 2.91
C ASP A 9 1.81 -11.94 2.53
N ASN A 10 1.03 -12.76 1.84
CA ASN A 10 1.52 -13.95 1.16
C ASN A 10 0.88 -14.01 -0.23
N SER A 11 1.10 -12.95 -1.00
CA SER A 11 0.61 -12.86 -2.37
C SER A 11 1.64 -13.46 -3.33
N ILE A 12 1.77 -14.80 -3.26
CA ILE A 12 2.51 -15.61 -4.24
C ILE A 12 2.05 -15.20 -5.63
N GLU A 13 2.95 -14.60 -6.40
CA GLU A 13 2.71 -14.07 -7.74
C GLU A 13 2.24 -15.17 -8.68
N ARG A 14 0.96 -15.12 -9.03
CA ARG A 14 0.28 -16.10 -9.87
C ARG A 14 0.49 -15.75 -11.35
N HIS A 15 1.40 -16.46 -12.02
CA HIS A 15 1.51 -16.45 -13.48
C HIS A 15 1.43 -17.86 -14.06
N ILE A 16 0.79 -17.99 -15.21
CA ILE A 16 0.39 -19.26 -15.84
C ILE A 16 1.53 -19.79 -16.75
N ASP A 17 1.85 -21.09 -16.64
CA ASP A 17 2.81 -21.84 -17.45
C ASP A 17 2.23 -22.22 -18.83
N SER A 18 3.09 -22.75 -19.69
CA SER A 18 2.78 -23.19 -21.07
C SER A 18 1.77 -24.37 -21.12
N SER A 19 1.39 -24.91 -19.96
CA SER A 19 0.38 -25.95 -19.73
C SER A 19 -0.87 -25.44 -19.00
N GLY A 20 -1.02 -24.12 -18.81
CA GLY A 20 -2.20 -23.52 -18.16
C GLY A 20 -2.19 -23.58 -16.62
N LYS A 21 -1.12 -24.05 -15.98
CA LYS A 21 -0.99 -24.15 -14.52
C LYS A 21 -0.12 -23.05 -13.92
N TYR A 22 -0.32 -22.71 -12.66
CA TYR A 22 0.43 -21.64 -12.00
C TYR A 22 1.91 -22.01 -11.83
N VAL A 23 2.82 -21.19 -12.38
CA VAL A 23 4.26 -21.24 -12.09
C VAL A 23 4.49 -20.66 -10.71
N ARG A 24 5.02 -21.45 -9.79
CA ARG A 24 5.53 -20.97 -8.52
C ARG A 24 7.05 -21.06 -8.55
N TYR A 25 7.72 -19.91 -8.49
CA TYR A 25 9.18 -19.87 -8.39
C TYR A 25 9.64 -20.42 -7.04
N THR A 26 10.76 -21.14 -7.02
CA THR A 26 11.42 -21.54 -5.77
C THR A 26 12.09 -20.34 -5.09
N ALA A 27 12.48 -20.49 -3.82
CA ALA A 27 13.15 -19.41 -3.10
C ALA A 27 14.47 -18.99 -3.79
N GLU A 28 15.23 -19.97 -4.27
CA GLU A 28 16.51 -19.78 -4.95
C GLU A 28 16.32 -19.09 -6.32
N GLN A 29 15.24 -19.42 -7.03
CA GLN A 29 14.87 -18.73 -8.28
C GLN A 29 14.52 -17.26 -8.02
N ILE A 30 13.74 -17.00 -6.96
CA ILE A 30 13.38 -15.64 -6.56
C ILE A 30 14.64 -14.86 -6.17
N GLU A 31 15.53 -15.44 -5.37
CA GLU A 31 16.78 -14.80 -4.94
C GLU A 31 17.67 -14.41 -6.13
N ALA A 32 17.85 -15.31 -7.10
CA ALA A 32 18.61 -15.03 -8.31
C ALA A 32 18.00 -13.88 -9.13
N LEU A 33 16.67 -13.82 -9.24
CA LEU A 33 15.96 -12.76 -9.93
C LEU A 33 16.03 -11.42 -9.18
N GLU A 34 15.90 -11.43 -7.85
CA GLU A 34 16.02 -10.24 -6.99
C GLU A 34 17.44 -9.64 -7.04
N LYS A 35 18.49 -10.48 -7.04
CA LYS A 35 19.87 -10.00 -7.17
C LYS A 35 20.05 -9.15 -8.42
N VAL A 36 19.52 -9.62 -9.55
CA VAL A 36 19.57 -8.89 -10.83
C VAL A 36 18.67 -7.67 -10.80
N TYR A 37 17.53 -7.71 -10.11
CA TYR A 37 16.62 -6.58 -9.98
C TYR A 37 17.26 -5.37 -9.32
N VAL A 38 18.08 -5.59 -8.29
CA VAL A 38 18.83 -4.53 -7.60
C VAL A 38 19.79 -3.83 -8.55
N GLU A 39 20.48 -4.58 -9.41
CA GLU A 39 21.44 -4.04 -10.38
C GLU A 39 20.76 -3.42 -11.61
N CYS A 40 19.74 -4.09 -12.15
CA CYS A 40 19.06 -3.70 -13.38
C CYS A 40 17.57 -4.12 -13.35
N PRO A 41 16.65 -3.24 -12.92
CA PRO A 41 15.22 -3.56 -12.81
C PRO A 41 14.49 -3.68 -14.16
N LYS A 42 15.17 -3.35 -15.27
CA LYS A 42 14.63 -3.42 -16.64
C LYS A 42 15.61 -4.15 -17.57
N PRO A 43 15.88 -5.45 -17.35
CA PRO A 43 16.87 -6.17 -18.13
C PRO A 43 16.44 -6.28 -19.60
N SER A 44 17.40 -6.08 -20.51
CA SER A 44 17.22 -6.26 -21.96
C SER A 44 16.92 -7.73 -22.31
N SER A 45 16.48 -7.98 -23.56
CA SER A 45 16.25 -9.36 -24.01
C SER A 45 17.52 -10.22 -23.94
N LEU A 46 18.65 -9.65 -24.35
CA LEU A 46 19.95 -10.31 -24.29
C LEU A 46 20.33 -10.63 -22.83
N ARG A 47 20.15 -9.66 -21.91
CA ARG A 47 20.47 -9.88 -20.49
C ARG A 47 19.60 -10.98 -19.87
N ARG A 48 18.31 -11.08 -20.25
CA ARG A 48 17.43 -12.18 -19.80
C ARG A 48 17.89 -13.55 -20.30
N GLN A 49 18.36 -13.64 -21.55
CA GLN A 49 18.91 -14.89 -22.09
C GLN A 49 20.22 -15.28 -21.40
N GLN A 50 21.11 -14.32 -21.18
CA GLN A 50 22.35 -14.53 -20.41
C GLN A 50 22.04 -15.00 -18.99
N LEU A 51 21.02 -14.42 -18.35
CA LEU A 51 20.66 -14.77 -16.99
C LEU A 51 20.32 -16.25 -16.82
N ILE A 52 19.55 -16.82 -17.76
CA ILE A 52 19.20 -18.25 -17.79
C ILE A 52 20.45 -19.11 -17.96
N ARG A 53 21.39 -18.68 -18.81
CA ARG A 53 22.64 -19.40 -19.08
C ARG A 53 23.59 -19.36 -17.88
N GLU A 54 23.67 -18.21 -17.21
CA GLU A 54 24.58 -17.96 -16.09
C GLU A 54 24.07 -18.55 -14.76
N ASN A 55 22.77 -18.80 -14.64
CA ASN A 55 22.15 -19.26 -13.39
C ASN A 55 21.40 -20.58 -13.63
N PRO A 56 22.02 -21.75 -13.34
CA PRO A 56 21.41 -23.06 -13.56
C PRO A 56 20.04 -23.22 -12.89
N VAL A 57 19.80 -22.55 -11.77
CA VAL A 57 18.50 -22.57 -11.06
C VAL A 57 17.34 -22.01 -11.91
N LEU A 58 17.65 -21.20 -12.91
CA LEU A 58 16.69 -20.60 -13.85
C LEU A 58 16.60 -21.35 -15.18
N SER A 59 17.30 -22.48 -15.35
CA SER A 59 17.39 -23.20 -16.64
C SER A 59 16.04 -23.63 -17.22
N ASN A 60 15.05 -23.85 -16.35
CA ASN A 60 13.70 -24.29 -16.71
C ASN A 60 12.70 -23.11 -16.81
N ILE A 61 13.18 -21.87 -16.78
CA ILE A 61 12.36 -20.67 -16.86
C ILE A 61 12.50 -20.06 -18.26
N GLU A 62 11.38 -19.82 -18.92
CA GLU A 62 11.38 -19.19 -20.24
C GLU A 62 11.75 -17.69 -20.15
N PRO A 63 12.45 -17.11 -21.15
CA PRO A 63 12.76 -15.67 -21.16
C PRO A 63 11.54 -14.75 -21.04
N LYS A 64 10.37 -15.21 -21.49
CA LYS A 64 9.09 -14.49 -21.36
C LYS A 64 8.62 -14.44 -19.90
N GLN A 65 8.79 -15.52 -19.15
CA GLN A 65 8.45 -15.59 -17.72
C GLN A 65 9.33 -14.64 -16.91
N ILE A 66 10.63 -14.57 -17.23
CA ILE A 66 11.55 -13.58 -16.63
C ILE A 66 11.06 -12.16 -16.92
N LYS A 67 10.74 -11.83 -18.18
CA LYS A 67 10.21 -10.50 -18.53
C LYS A 67 9.01 -10.12 -17.67
N VAL A 68 8.07 -11.04 -17.51
CA VAL A 68 6.85 -10.86 -16.72
C VAL A 68 7.17 -10.69 -15.23
N TRP A 69 8.07 -11.51 -14.68
CA TRP A 69 8.49 -11.39 -13.28
C TRP A 69 9.02 -9.99 -12.98
N PHE A 70 9.92 -9.46 -13.83
CA PHE A 70 10.43 -8.10 -13.67
C PHE A 70 9.34 -7.02 -13.83
N GLN A 71 8.32 -7.25 -14.67
CA GLN A 71 7.18 -6.33 -14.77
C GLN A 71 6.34 -6.32 -13.50
N ASN A 72 6.00 -7.51 -12.99
CA ASN A 72 5.20 -7.66 -11.78
C ASN A 72 5.93 -7.15 -10.55
N ARG A 73 7.23 -7.46 -10.43
CA ARG A 73 8.09 -6.99 -9.34
C ARG A 73 8.14 -5.47 -9.24
N ARG A 74 8.24 -4.76 -10.36
CA ARG A 74 8.16 -3.29 -10.40
C ARG A 74 6.77 -2.79 -10.01
N CYS A 75 5.72 -3.44 -10.51
CA CYS A 75 4.34 -3.10 -10.19
C CYS A 75 4.07 -3.23 -8.68
N ARG A 76 4.49 -4.33 -8.06
CA ARG A 76 4.36 -4.56 -6.62
C ARG A 76 5.14 -3.57 -5.79
N GLU A 77 6.36 -3.23 -6.20
CA GLU A 77 7.14 -2.23 -5.46
C GLU A 77 6.45 -0.87 -5.48
N LYS A 78 5.94 -0.47 -6.64
CA LYS A 78 5.16 0.76 -6.79
C LYS A 78 3.91 0.73 -5.90
N GLN A 79 3.13 -0.35 -5.97
CA GLN A 79 1.93 -0.53 -5.16
C GLN A 79 2.24 -0.50 -3.66
N ARG A 80 3.33 -1.12 -3.21
CA ARG A 80 3.76 -1.13 -1.80
C ARG A 80 4.11 0.27 -1.31
N LYS A 81 4.83 1.06 -2.14
CA LYS A 81 5.16 2.46 -1.84
C LYS A 81 3.89 3.31 -1.72
N GLU A 82 3.01 3.25 -2.74
CA GLU A 82 1.75 4.00 -2.76
C GLU A 82 0.84 3.64 -1.57
N SER A 83 0.73 2.35 -1.23
CA SER A 83 -0.05 1.87 -0.09
C SER A 83 0.49 2.42 1.24
N SER A 84 1.83 2.44 1.41
CA SER A 84 2.47 3.00 2.61
C SER A 84 2.27 4.51 2.74
N GLU A 85 2.36 5.23 1.63
CA GLU A 85 2.09 6.67 1.56
C GLU A 85 0.62 6.97 1.91
N LEU A 86 -0.32 6.21 1.33
CA LEU A 86 -1.75 6.36 1.61
C LEU A 86 -2.07 6.06 3.08
N GLN A 87 -1.46 5.03 3.66
CA GLN A 87 -1.63 4.71 5.08
C GLN A 87 -1.13 5.86 5.97
N THR A 88 0.00 6.47 5.61
CA THR A 88 0.57 7.61 6.33
C THR A 88 -0.35 8.83 6.25
N LEU A 89 -0.86 9.13 5.05
CA LEU A 89 -1.80 10.24 4.85
C LEU A 89 -3.11 10.03 5.60
N ASN A 90 -3.66 8.82 5.59
CA ASN A 90 -4.87 8.49 6.34
C ASN A 90 -4.71 8.68 7.85
N ARG A 91 -3.54 8.31 8.41
CA ARG A 91 -3.26 8.57 9.84
C ARG A 91 -3.24 10.06 10.15
N ARG A 92 -2.61 10.86 9.29
CA ARG A 92 -2.58 12.33 9.44
C ARG A 92 -3.98 12.93 9.35
N LEU A 93 -4.75 12.51 8.35
CA LEU A 93 -6.12 12.99 8.15
C LEU A 93 -7.02 12.62 9.32
N ALA A 94 -6.91 11.40 9.85
CA ALA A 94 -7.65 10.97 11.03
C ALA A 94 -7.30 11.81 12.27
N ALA A 95 -6.03 12.13 12.48
CA ALA A 95 -5.60 13.00 13.57
C ALA A 95 -6.14 14.43 13.41
N MET A 96 -6.08 14.99 12.20
CA MET A 96 -6.62 16.31 11.90
C MET A 96 -8.14 16.37 12.09
N ASN A 97 -8.88 15.38 11.58
CA ASN A 97 -10.32 15.29 11.76
C ASN A 97 -10.71 15.23 13.24
N LYS A 98 -9.95 14.49 14.06
CA LYS A 98 -10.18 14.45 15.52
C LYS A 98 -10.08 15.83 16.15
N LEU A 99 -9.02 16.58 15.84
CA LEU A 99 -8.83 17.94 16.36
C LEU A 99 -9.94 18.89 15.90
N LEU A 100 -10.37 18.79 14.64
CA LEU A 100 -11.44 19.62 14.11
C LEU A 100 -12.79 19.29 14.79
N THR A 101 -13.08 18.01 15.03
CA THR A 101 -14.26 17.59 15.78
C THR A 101 -14.23 18.13 17.22
N GLU A 102 -13.10 18.01 17.91
CA GLU A 102 -12.95 18.53 19.28
C GLU A 102 -13.15 20.05 19.34
N GLU A 103 -12.62 20.79 18.37
CA GLU A 103 -12.80 22.24 18.29
C GLU A 103 -14.24 22.64 17.95
N ASN A 104 -14.89 21.91 17.05
CA ASN A 104 -16.32 22.10 16.77
C ASN A 104 -17.18 21.88 18.02
N ASP A 105 -16.92 20.82 18.77
CA ASP A 105 -17.65 20.54 20.01
C ASP A 105 -17.42 21.65 21.05
N ARG A 106 -16.20 22.19 21.14
CA ARG A 106 -15.86 23.31 22.01
C ARG A 106 -16.62 24.58 21.62
N LEU A 107 -16.62 24.91 20.33
CA LEU A 107 -17.33 26.09 19.81
C LEU A 107 -18.84 25.96 19.99
N GLN A 108 -19.42 24.78 19.74
CA GLN A 108 -20.85 24.54 19.98
C GLN A 108 -21.22 24.78 21.44
N LYS A 109 -20.41 24.30 22.40
CA LYS A 109 -20.63 24.57 23.83
C LYS A 109 -20.57 26.06 24.15
N GLN A 110 -19.61 26.79 23.61
CA GLN A 110 -19.50 28.25 23.80
C GLN A 110 -20.73 28.99 23.25
N VAL A 111 -21.19 28.61 22.04
CA VAL A 111 -22.40 29.19 21.44
C VAL A 111 -23.62 28.91 22.32
N SER A 112 -23.82 27.67 22.79
CA SER A 112 -24.93 27.33 23.68
C SER A 112 -24.91 28.14 24.97
N GLN A 113 -23.73 28.32 25.57
CA GLN A 113 -23.57 29.13 26.77
C GLN A 113 -23.96 30.60 26.52
N LEU A 114 -23.42 31.22 25.48
CA LEU A 114 -23.73 32.61 25.11
C LEU A 114 -25.22 32.80 24.79
N VAL A 115 -25.86 31.83 24.14
CA VAL A 115 -27.30 31.87 23.86
C VAL A 115 -28.10 31.86 25.17
N ASN A 116 -27.74 31.00 26.12
CA ASN A 116 -28.40 30.93 27.43
C ASN A 116 -28.22 32.23 28.23
N GLU A 117 -26.99 32.74 28.30
CA GLU A 117 -26.67 34.01 28.98
C GLU A 117 -27.44 35.18 28.37
N ASN A 118 -27.48 35.28 27.04
CA ASN A 118 -28.27 36.29 26.34
C ASN A 118 -29.77 36.18 26.63
N GLY A 119 -30.30 34.96 26.70
CA GLY A 119 -31.69 34.72 27.08
C GLY A 119 -31.99 35.25 28.49
N PHE A 120 -31.11 34.98 29.45
CA PHE A 120 -31.25 35.45 30.83
C PHE A 120 -31.18 36.98 30.94
N MET A 121 -30.21 37.63 30.28
CA MET A 121 -30.10 39.09 30.29
C MET A 121 -31.34 39.76 29.71
N ARG A 122 -31.91 39.21 28.62
CA ARG A 122 -33.15 39.73 28.03
C ARG A 122 -34.36 39.60 28.95
N GLN A 123 -34.43 38.53 29.76
CA GLN A 123 -35.49 38.36 30.75
C GLN A 123 -35.38 39.40 31.86
N GLN A 124 -34.16 39.65 32.38
CA GLN A 124 -33.93 40.64 33.43
C GLN A 124 -34.29 42.08 33.03
N ILE A 125 -34.11 42.43 31.75
CA ILE A 125 -34.47 43.77 31.24
C ILE A 125 -35.99 43.96 31.11
N ASN A 126 -36.75 42.88 30.92
CA ASN A 126 -38.20 42.92 30.71
C ASN A 126 -39.04 42.73 31.99
N THR A 127 -38.38 42.65 33.15
CA THR A 127 -38.98 42.64 34.50
C THR A 127 -38.66 43.92 35.22
#